data_AF-A0A0K1QG63-F1
#
_entry.id   AF-A0A0K1QG63-F1
#
_cell.length_a   1.000
_cell.length_b   1.000
_cell.length_c   1.000
_cell.angle_alpha   90.00
_cell.angle_beta   90.00
_cell.angle_gamma   90.00
#
_symmetry.space_group_name_H-M   'P 1'
#
loop_
_entity.id
_entity.type
_entity.pdbx_description
1 polymer ?
#
loop_
_entity_poly.entity_id
_entity_poly.type
_entity_poly.pdbx_seq_one_letter_code
_entity_poly.pdbx_strand_id
1 'polypeptide(L)'
;MLGVVAASCSSSESHDPSGGTEGPTGKSRSPIINGDPDTTHSAVVAIIASSSSATTLCSGTIVKVDAANHIGWVLTAAHCVATPPTIVLAGSDFSKVDVTRYLPIDFTFDSRYQQGGDAGQRFDFAMIRIGGVDATTPTIPVTTANDGLTVGQNVLALGFGRTRLIDAGTDTNTLRRSATLTISALDTNLIAYDLRERGICEGDSGGPDLVTVNGVDTVVGVHSFIVNDCDGQGVSGRVSGDLEFIDAALAEPLPTRDCDLCTKIVNSGNQECALITTACLTNPDCAGFYTCPNATTSPGAAQACLQKFPQAQGPVIAASQCPCNRSCADVCASTPACQGVPKCGFAVQGACGTCTEGGCCQQLLDCSADANCYQCLVKGNGDSSCASSQLHQQLTACINSQCQQQCATAAQNNWAQGSGATALGGTTSYQGGTSNCSAAGGRRVDDYAAWLGGLVALATALVRRRASKLERSTRGE
;
A
#
# COMPACT_ATOMS: atom_id res chain seq x y z
N MET A 1 -52.11 36.02 14.28
CA MET A 1 -52.37 37.08 15.28
C MET A 1 -51.18 37.08 16.23
N LEU A 2 -50.22 37.98 16.08
CA LEU A 2 -50.14 39.31 16.74
C LEU A 2 -50.32 39.18 18.27
N GLY A 3 -49.44 39.65 19.16
CA GLY A 3 -48.23 40.51 19.10
C GLY A 3 -47.44 40.37 20.43
N VAL A 4 -46.13 40.63 20.46
CA VAL A 4 -45.44 41.93 20.69
C VAL A 4 -45.23 42.30 22.17
N VAL A 5 -43.95 42.17 22.60
CA VAL A 5 -43.04 43.09 23.35
C VAL A 5 -43.43 43.63 24.75
N ALA A 6 -42.53 43.42 25.73
CA ALA A 6 -41.97 44.49 26.57
C ALA A 6 -40.67 44.04 27.28
N ALA A 7 -39.65 44.90 27.17
CA ALA A 7 -38.37 44.81 27.85
C ALA A 7 -38.43 45.44 29.25
N SER A 8 -37.54 45.01 30.16
CA SER A 8 -37.06 45.89 31.25
C SER A 8 -35.61 45.55 31.60
N CYS A 9 -34.80 46.60 31.68
CA CYS A 9 -33.46 46.63 32.24
C CYS A 9 -33.55 47.19 33.66
N SER A 10 -32.75 46.68 34.61
CA SER A 10 -32.08 47.54 35.60
C SER A 10 -30.95 46.80 36.30
N SER A 11 -29.88 47.57 36.50
CA SER A 11 -28.55 47.33 37.03
C SER A 11 -28.46 47.05 38.53
N SER A 12 -27.43 46.32 38.93
CA SER A 12 -26.62 46.67 40.11
C SER A 12 -25.20 46.13 40.00
N GLU A 13 -24.27 47.02 40.34
CA GLU A 13 -22.82 46.88 40.36
C GLU A 13 -22.35 45.88 41.42
N SER A 14 -21.26 45.17 41.13
CA SER A 14 -20.25 44.90 42.15
C SER A 14 -18.89 44.64 41.50
N HIS A 15 -17.95 45.45 41.96
CA HIS A 15 -16.50 45.44 41.75
C HIS A 15 -15.84 44.06 41.52
N ASP A 16 -14.95 44.07 40.52
CA ASP A 16 -13.80 43.19 40.35
C ASP A 16 -12.83 43.34 41.54
N PRO A 17 -12.24 42.23 42.02
CA PRO A 17 -10.79 42.21 41.91
C PRO A 17 -10.23 40.86 41.43
N SER A 18 -9.27 40.97 40.52
CA SER A 18 -8.12 40.09 40.32
C SER A 18 -8.40 38.69 39.76
N GLY A 19 -8.11 38.54 38.46
CA GLY A 19 -7.91 37.24 37.84
C GLY A 19 -7.12 37.40 36.54
N GLY A 20 -5.90 36.85 36.51
CA GLY A 20 -4.95 37.02 35.42
C GLY A 20 -5.52 36.62 34.05
N THR A 21 -5.15 37.41 33.04
CA THR A 21 -5.30 37.06 31.63
C THR A 21 -4.28 35.98 31.27
N GLU A 22 -4.55 34.73 31.64
CA GLU A 22 -4.08 33.61 30.82
C GLU A 22 -4.94 33.59 29.56
N GLY A 23 -4.34 33.98 28.43
CA GLY A 23 -4.95 33.77 27.13
C GLY A 23 -5.23 32.28 26.93
N PRO A 24 -6.27 31.90 26.18
CA PRO A 24 -6.49 30.50 25.84
C PRO A 24 -5.33 30.04 24.95
N THR A 25 -4.31 29.44 25.55
CA THR A 25 -3.36 28.60 24.83
C THR A 25 -4.14 27.39 24.33
N GLY A 26 -4.73 27.53 23.15
CA GLY A 26 -5.28 26.43 22.39
C GLY A 26 -4.15 25.45 22.09
N LYS A 27 -3.97 24.47 22.98
CA LYS A 27 -3.13 23.31 22.72
C LYS A 27 -3.80 22.49 21.63
N SER A 28 -3.41 22.79 20.39
CA SER A 28 -3.59 21.92 19.23
C SER A 28 -2.97 20.56 19.55
N ARG A 29 -3.82 19.57 19.82
CA ARG A 29 -3.40 18.19 20.11
C ARG A 29 -2.90 17.52 18.82
N SER A 30 -1.77 16.82 18.90
CA SER A 30 -1.18 16.03 17.81
C SER A 30 -1.13 14.53 18.21
N PRO A 31 -1.05 13.56 17.29
CA PRO A 31 -1.18 12.11 17.63
C PRO A 31 -0.06 11.12 17.18
N ILE A 32 -0.08 9.75 17.30
CA ILE A 32 -0.20 8.80 18.47
C ILE A 32 -0.75 9.54 19.66
N ILE A 33 -1.76 9.11 20.43
CA ILE A 33 -2.44 10.00 21.40
C ILE A 33 -1.45 11.02 22.03
N ASN A 34 -1.55 12.31 21.66
CA ASN A 34 -0.62 13.38 22.06
C ASN A 34 0.86 13.29 21.58
N GLY A 35 1.12 12.74 20.40
CA GLY A 35 2.42 12.49 19.76
C GLY A 35 2.68 13.35 18.53
N ASP A 36 3.89 13.24 17.98
CA ASP A 36 4.40 14.13 16.94
C ASP A 36 4.40 13.46 15.55
N PRO A 37 4.21 14.20 14.45
CA PRO A 37 4.42 13.66 13.11
C PRO A 37 5.85 13.13 12.94
N ASP A 38 5.99 11.92 12.44
CA ASP A 38 7.30 11.33 12.12
C ASP A 38 7.54 11.29 10.61
N THR A 39 8.72 11.74 10.19
CA THR A 39 9.17 11.68 8.79
C THR A 39 10.54 11.03 8.63
N THR A 40 11.21 10.67 9.71
CA THR A 40 12.61 10.20 9.68
C THR A 40 12.74 8.68 9.71
N HIS A 41 11.74 7.95 10.20
CA HIS A 41 11.80 6.49 10.35
C HIS A 41 11.12 5.76 9.20
N SER A 42 11.65 5.89 7.99
CA SER A 42 11.05 5.34 6.76
C SER A 42 10.95 3.80 6.72
N ALA A 43 11.67 3.08 7.59
CA ALA A 43 11.52 1.64 7.77
C ALA A 43 10.23 1.24 8.53
N VAL A 44 9.57 2.19 9.20
CA VAL A 44 8.29 1.96 9.87
C VAL A 44 7.16 2.11 8.86
N VAL A 45 6.40 1.03 8.70
CA VAL A 45 5.43 0.82 7.62
C VAL A 45 4.02 0.63 8.15
N ALA A 46 3.03 0.99 7.35
CA ALA A 46 1.65 0.62 7.59
C ALA A 46 1.36 -0.73 6.93
N ILE A 47 0.60 -1.59 7.61
CA ILE A 47 0.17 -2.90 7.12
C ILE A 47 -1.34 -2.86 7.00
N ILE A 48 -1.85 -3.11 5.79
CA ILE A 48 -3.29 -3.27 5.60
C ILE A 48 -3.55 -4.75 5.38
N ALA A 49 -4.48 -5.29 6.16
CA ALA A 49 -5.05 -6.61 5.93
C ALA A 49 -6.52 -6.44 5.54
N SER A 50 -7.03 -7.30 4.68
CA SER A 50 -8.44 -7.22 4.24
C SER A 50 -9.03 -8.60 3.97
N SER A 51 -10.26 -8.77 4.42
CA SER A 51 -11.15 -9.88 4.14
C SER A 51 -12.42 -9.37 3.46
N SER A 52 -13.37 -10.25 3.16
CA SER A 52 -14.68 -9.84 2.64
C SER A 52 -15.53 -9.04 3.65
N SER A 53 -15.18 -9.11 4.94
CA SER A 53 -15.97 -8.51 6.04
C SER A 53 -15.25 -7.41 6.81
N ALA A 54 -13.91 -7.33 6.73
CA ALA A 54 -13.13 -6.38 7.51
C ALA A 54 -11.87 -5.91 6.77
N THR A 55 -11.48 -4.66 7.02
CA THR A 55 -10.14 -4.14 6.72
C THR A 55 -9.51 -3.74 8.04
N THR A 56 -8.32 -4.26 8.32
CA THR A 56 -7.53 -3.93 9.52
C THR A 56 -6.31 -3.11 9.10
N LEU A 57 -5.97 -2.15 9.95
CA LEU A 57 -4.75 -1.37 9.86
C LEU A 57 -3.86 -1.78 11.03
N CYS A 58 -2.61 -2.06 10.74
CA CYS A 58 -1.53 -2.25 11.70
C CYS A 58 -0.30 -1.44 11.25
N SER A 59 0.72 -1.46 12.10
CA SER A 59 2.06 -0.95 11.81
C SER A 59 3.07 -2.12 11.82
N GLY A 60 4.27 -1.86 11.33
CA GLY A 60 5.37 -2.81 11.32
C GLY A 60 6.70 -2.12 11.07
N THR A 61 7.79 -2.88 11.14
CA THR A 61 9.14 -2.36 10.89
C THR A 61 9.90 -3.26 9.93
N ILE A 62 10.47 -2.71 8.86
CA ILE A 62 11.40 -3.44 8.00
C ILE A 62 12.71 -3.64 8.78
N VAL A 63 13.03 -4.89 9.13
CA VAL A 63 14.17 -5.23 10.00
C VAL A 63 15.35 -5.86 9.25
N LYS A 64 15.11 -6.37 8.04
CA LYS A 64 16.13 -6.99 7.18
C LYS A 64 15.74 -6.82 5.71
N VAL A 65 16.75 -6.70 4.84
CA VAL A 65 16.61 -6.71 3.39
C VAL A 65 17.63 -7.66 2.77
N ASP A 66 17.20 -8.37 1.73
CA ASP A 66 18.04 -9.08 0.78
C ASP A 66 17.80 -8.43 -0.59
N ALA A 67 18.62 -7.43 -0.89
CA ALA A 67 18.50 -6.65 -2.12
C ALA A 67 18.81 -7.49 -3.38
N ALA A 68 19.58 -8.58 -3.25
CA ALA A 68 19.93 -9.43 -4.39
C ALA A 68 18.72 -10.26 -4.85
N ASN A 69 17.88 -10.68 -3.90
CA ASN A 69 16.66 -11.44 -4.17
C ASN A 69 15.39 -10.59 -4.17
N HIS A 70 15.51 -9.29 -3.86
CA HIS A 70 14.39 -8.36 -3.70
C HIS A 70 13.38 -8.79 -2.64
N ILE A 71 13.86 -9.32 -1.51
CA ILE A 71 13.02 -9.78 -0.39
C ILE A 71 13.36 -9.01 0.88
N GLY A 72 12.35 -8.46 1.56
CA GLY A 72 12.49 -7.80 2.86
C GLY A 72 11.68 -8.51 3.94
N TRP A 73 12.01 -8.23 5.20
CA TRP A 73 11.34 -8.80 6.37
C TRP A 73 10.76 -7.69 7.24
N VAL A 74 9.46 -7.77 7.52
CA VAL A 74 8.73 -6.83 8.37
C VAL A 74 8.35 -7.51 9.67
N LEU A 75 8.91 -7.04 10.79
CA LEU A 75 8.50 -7.45 12.12
C LEU A 75 7.20 -6.70 12.48
N THR A 76 6.21 -7.44 12.98
CA THR A 76 4.90 -6.92 13.42
C THR A 76 4.31 -7.82 14.50
N ALA A 77 3.07 -7.56 14.91
CA ALA A 77 2.36 -8.37 15.89
C ALA A 77 1.66 -9.57 15.24
N ALA A 78 1.54 -10.70 15.94
CA ALA A 78 0.87 -11.91 15.45
C ALA A 78 -0.60 -11.67 15.14
N HIS A 79 -1.29 -10.85 15.95
CA HIS A 79 -2.69 -10.52 15.67
C HIS A 79 -2.88 -9.69 14.38
N CYS A 80 -1.85 -8.96 13.93
CA CYS A 80 -1.89 -8.19 12.69
C CYS A 80 -1.90 -9.07 11.43
N VAL A 81 -1.46 -10.32 11.55
CA VAL A 81 -1.49 -11.30 10.45
C VAL A 81 -2.60 -12.35 10.60
N ALA A 82 -3.50 -12.18 11.58
CA ALA A 82 -4.68 -13.03 11.75
C ALA A 82 -5.63 -12.96 10.54
N THR A 83 -5.70 -11.79 9.93
CA THR A 83 -6.16 -11.64 8.55
C THR A 83 -4.92 -11.52 7.68
N PRO A 84 -4.80 -12.28 6.58
CA PRO A 84 -3.65 -12.18 5.69
C PRO A 84 -3.40 -10.73 5.25
N PRO A 85 -2.18 -10.20 5.46
CA PRO A 85 -1.79 -8.89 4.96
C PRO A 85 -1.97 -8.82 3.44
N THR A 86 -2.53 -7.72 2.97
CA THR A 86 -2.72 -7.49 1.53
C THR A 86 -1.69 -6.54 0.97
N ILE A 87 -1.23 -5.56 1.75
CA ILE A 87 -0.21 -4.58 1.35
C ILE A 87 0.60 -4.11 2.56
N VAL A 88 1.87 -3.81 2.32
CA VAL A 88 2.74 -3.05 3.23
C VAL A 88 3.09 -1.72 2.57
N LEU A 89 2.91 -0.61 3.28
CA LEU A 89 3.04 0.76 2.78
C LEU A 89 4.16 1.49 3.52
N ALA A 90 5.20 1.90 2.79
CA ALA A 90 6.30 2.70 3.33
C ALA A 90 6.16 4.17 2.89
N GLY A 91 6.12 5.06 3.89
CA GLY A 91 5.96 6.50 3.72
C GLY A 91 5.45 7.14 5.01
N SER A 92 5.66 8.44 5.19
CA SER A 92 5.15 9.15 6.37
C SER A 92 3.64 9.43 6.32
N ASP A 93 2.99 9.24 5.17
CA ASP A 93 1.54 9.34 4.98
C ASP A 93 1.08 8.21 4.05
N PHE A 94 0.52 7.13 4.58
CA PHE A 94 0.17 5.95 3.78
C PHE A 94 -0.96 6.22 2.77
N SER A 95 -1.64 7.36 2.84
CA SER A 95 -2.72 7.72 1.92
C SER A 95 -2.26 8.35 0.61
N LYS A 96 -0.97 8.69 0.49
CA LYS A 96 -0.45 9.29 -0.74
C LYS A 96 -0.34 8.24 -1.85
N VAL A 97 -0.49 8.70 -3.09
CA VAL A 97 -0.47 7.82 -4.27
C VAL A 97 0.93 7.34 -4.65
N ASP A 98 1.95 8.07 -4.19
CA ASP A 98 3.38 7.86 -4.45
C ASP A 98 4.12 7.17 -3.29
N VAL A 99 3.40 6.71 -2.26
CA VAL A 99 3.99 5.84 -1.23
C VAL A 99 4.55 4.57 -1.84
N THR A 100 5.66 4.10 -1.30
CA THR A 100 6.23 2.82 -1.72
C THR A 100 5.34 1.69 -1.23
N ARG A 101 4.93 0.81 -2.16
CA ARG A 101 4.03 -0.31 -1.90
C ARG A 101 4.79 -1.60 -1.99
N TYR A 102 4.76 -2.42 -0.96
CA TYR A 102 5.30 -3.76 -1.00
C TYR A 102 4.19 -4.79 -0.87
N LEU A 103 4.24 -5.80 -1.73
CA LEU A 103 3.33 -6.93 -1.70
C LEU A 103 3.88 -7.99 -0.73
N PRO A 104 3.06 -8.45 0.23
CA PRO A 104 3.39 -9.61 1.04
C PRO A 104 3.61 -10.84 0.15
N ILE A 105 4.72 -11.53 0.36
CA ILE A 105 5.04 -12.82 -0.24
C ILE A 105 4.34 -13.91 0.55
N ASP A 106 4.59 -13.92 1.86
CA ASP A 106 4.03 -14.78 2.88
C ASP A 106 4.26 -14.16 4.26
N PHE A 107 3.84 -14.87 5.31
CA PHE A 107 4.05 -14.48 6.69
C PHE A 107 4.09 -15.70 7.61
N THR A 108 4.72 -15.53 8.77
CA THR A 108 4.72 -16.48 9.88
C THR A 108 4.46 -15.73 11.19
N PHE A 109 3.95 -16.43 12.20
CA PHE A 109 3.73 -15.87 13.53
C PHE A 109 4.11 -16.87 14.60
N ASP A 110 4.39 -16.39 15.81
CA ASP A 110 4.78 -17.25 16.90
C ASP A 110 3.64 -18.20 17.28
N SER A 111 3.88 -19.51 17.18
CA SER A 111 2.86 -20.53 17.46
C SER A 111 2.38 -20.57 18.92
N ARG A 112 3.13 -19.96 19.86
CA ARG A 112 2.72 -19.79 21.27
C ARG A 112 1.69 -18.68 21.43
N TYR A 113 1.56 -17.79 20.45
CA TYR A 113 0.49 -16.79 20.43
C TYR A 113 -0.87 -17.47 20.26
N GLN A 114 -1.77 -17.26 21.23
CA GLN A 114 -3.12 -17.83 21.20
C GLN A 114 -4.09 -16.88 20.50
N GLN A 115 -4.10 -16.93 19.17
CA GLN A 115 -4.92 -16.05 18.34
C GLN A 115 -6.38 -15.95 18.83
N GLY A 116 -6.81 -14.72 19.15
CA GLY A 116 -8.17 -14.40 19.58
C GLY A 116 -8.45 -14.50 21.08
N GLY A 117 -7.43 -14.58 21.93
CA GLY A 117 -7.62 -14.52 23.39
C GLY A 117 -7.35 -13.13 24.01
N ASP A 118 -7.53 -13.06 25.32
CA ASP A 118 -7.64 -11.81 26.09
C ASP A 118 -6.38 -10.93 26.09
N ALA A 119 -6.55 -9.64 26.42
CA ALA A 119 -5.46 -8.71 26.72
C ALA A 119 -4.54 -9.30 27.80
N GLY A 120 -3.24 -9.46 27.49
CA GLY A 120 -2.26 -10.15 28.33
C GLY A 120 -1.45 -11.24 27.63
N GLN A 121 -1.70 -11.48 26.34
CA GLN A 121 -1.01 -12.52 25.60
C GLN A 121 0.46 -12.20 25.35
N ARG A 122 1.30 -13.18 25.66
CA ARG A 122 2.73 -13.17 25.38
C ARG A 122 2.99 -13.69 23.96
N PHE A 123 4.18 -13.42 23.44
CA PHE A 123 4.65 -13.92 22.15
C PHE A 123 3.82 -13.41 20.95
N ASP A 124 3.20 -12.23 21.05
CA ASP A 124 2.45 -11.60 19.95
C ASP A 124 3.41 -11.03 18.88
N PHE A 125 4.14 -11.91 18.19
CA PHE A 125 5.11 -11.57 17.16
C PHE A 125 4.78 -12.28 15.84
N ALA A 126 4.96 -11.55 14.74
CA ALA A 126 4.91 -12.08 13.40
C ALA A 126 5.99 -11.46 12.52
N MET A 127 6.33 -12.20 11.46
CA MET A 127 7.24 -11.77 10.42
C MET A 127 6.53 -11.89 9.07
N ILE A 128 6.54 -10.80 8.30
CA ILE A 128 6.02 -10.77 6.92
C ILE A 128 7.22 -10.67 5.98
N ARG A 129 7.30 -11.55 4.97
CA ARG A 129 8.23 -11.34 3.86
C ARG A 129 7.56 -10.48 2.80
N ILE A 130 8.25 -9.44 2.33
CA ILE A 130 7.77 -8.51 1.32
C ILE A 130 8.65 -8.55 0.08
N GLY A 131 8.05 -8.41 -1.10
CA GLY A 131 8.78 -8.37 -2.37
C GLY A 131 9.22 -6.95 -2.76
N GLY A 132 10.19 -6.84 -3.67
CA GLY A 132 10.52 -5.60 -4.38
C GLY A 132 11.44 -4.62 -3.65
N VAL A 133 11.99 -5.00 -2.49
CA VAL A 133 13.00 -4.19 -1.80
C VAL A 133 14.30 -4.10 -2.61
N ASP A 134 15.11 -3.09 -2.33
CA ASP A 134 16.41 -2.83 -2.96
C ASP A 134 17.44 -2.37 -1.91
N ALA A 135 18.67 -2.07 -2.34
CA ALA A 135 19.75 -1.64 -1.46
C ALA A 135 19.51 -0.27 -0.78
N THR A 136 18.52 0.50 -1.25
CA THR A 136 18.13 1.80 -0.67
C THR A 136 16.95 1.67 0.31
N THR A 137 16.35 0.48 0.40
CA THR A 137 15.23 0.21 1.31
C THR A 137 15.72 0.32 2.76
N PRO A 138 15.15 1.22 3.58
CA PRO A 138 15.60 1.45 4.94
C PRO A 138 15.28 0.26 5.85
N THR A 139 16.16 0.00 6.82
CA THR A 139 15.93 -0.99 7.88
C THR A 139 16.20 -0.38 9.25
N ILE A 140 15.53 -0.92 10.28
CA ILE A 140 15.88 -0.69 11.68
C ILE A 140 16.17 -2.07 12.29
N PRO A 141 17.38 -2.34 12.79
CA PRO A 141 17.73 -3.65 13.32
C PRO A 141 16.92 -3.98 14.58
N VAL A 142 16.68 -5.27 14.80
CA VAL A 142 16.17 -5.79 16.08
C VAL A 142 17.30 -5.95 17.08
N THR A 143 17.01 -5.84 18.38
CA THR A 143 17.98 -6.29 19.40
C THR A 143 18.25 -7.77 19.22
N THR A 144 19.52 -8.18 19.37
CA THR A 144 19.98 -9.57 19.22
C THR A 144 20.37 -10.21 20.55
N ALA A 145 20.22 -9.47 21.65
CA ALA A 145 20.53 -9.91 22.99
C ALA A 145 19.59 -9.24 23.99
N ASN A 146 19.88 -9.43 25.29
CA ASN A 146 19.23 -8.67 26.34
C ASN A 146 19.37 -7.17 26.05
N ASP A 147 18.23 -6.48 25.97
CA ASP A 147 18.13 -5.07 25.61
C ASP A 147 18.49 -4.11 26.77
N GLY A 148 18.73 -4.64 27.99
CA GLY A 148 19.09 -3.85 29.16
C GLY A 148 18.00 -2.91 29.64
N LEU A 149 16.75 -3.04 29.15
CA LEU A 149 15.65 -2.16 29.52
C LEU A 149 15.38 -2.19 31.03
N THR A 150 15.04 -1.02 31.58
CA THR A 150 14.64 -0.86 32.98
C THR A 150 13.37 -0.03 33.11
N VAL A 151 12.58 -0.26 34.16
CA VAL A 151 11.45 0.62 34.52
C VAL A 151 11.94 2.06 34.70
N GLY A 152 11.20 3.02 34.16
CA GLY A 152 11.56 4.45 34.13
C GLY A 152 12.41 4.87 32.92
N GLN A 153 12.90 3.93 32.11
CA GLN A 153 13.56 4.25 30.85
C GLN A 153 12.55 4.72 29.80
N ASN A 154 12.99 5.60 28.90
CA ASN A 154 12.21 6.05 27.76
C ASN A 154 12.47 5.18 26.53
N VAL A 155 11.41 4.94 25.76
CA VAL A 155 11.44 4.36 24.42
C VAL A 155 10.72 5.28 23.45
N LEU A 156 11.06 5.22 22.16
CA LEU A 156 10.33 5.90 21.10
C LEU A 156 9.35 4.91 20.45
N ALA A 157 8.05 5.09 20.67
CA ALA A 157 6.99 4.32 20.03
C ALA A 157 6.61 4.97 18.69
N LEU A 158 6.42 4.17 17.64
CA LEU A 158 6.02 4.67 16.32
C LEU A 158 4.89 3.84 15.70
N GLY A 159 4.00 4.51 14.96
CA GLY A 159 2.91 3.83 14.28
C GLY A 159 2.01 4.75 13.48
N PHE A 160 0.98 4.16 12.90
CA PHE A 160 -0.04 4.81 12.06
C PHE A 160 -1.43 4.77 12.69
N GLY A 161 -1.51 4.41 13.96
CA GLY A 161 -2.74 4.24 14.70
C GLY A 161 -3.50 5.54 14.93
N ARG A 162 -4.56 5.39 15.71
CA ARG A 162 -5.45 6.48 16.05
C ARG A 162 -4.78 7.52 16.93
N THR A 163 -5.40 8.68 16.88
CA THR A 163 -4.93 10.00 17.25
C THR A 163 -5.80 10.66 18.29
N ARG A 164 -6.95 10.05 18.50
CA ARG A 164 -7.99 10.42 19.43
C ARG A 164 -8.42 9.17 20.15
N LEU A 165 -8.86 9.33 21.39
CA LEU A 165 -9.47 8.26 22.18
C LEU A 165 -10.64 7.62 21.42
N ILE A 166 -10.93 6.35 21.71
CA ILE A 166 -11.92 5.58 20.96
C ILE A 166 -13.29 6.30 20.97
N ASP A 167 -13.69 6.81 22.13
CA ASP A 167 -14.95 7.52 22.37
C ASP A 167 -15.03 8.92 21.75
N ALA A 168 -13.90 9.49 21.29
CA ALA A 168 -13.88 10.81 20.65
C ALA A 168 -14.31 10.79 19.17
N GLY A 169 -14.84 9.66 18.68
CA GLY A 169 -15.40 9.50 17.34
C GLY A 169 -14.40 9.01 16.30
N THR A 170 -14.77 9.11 15.01
CA THR A 170 -13.99 8.56 13.90
C THR A 170 -12.64 9.24 13.76
N ASP A 171 -11.58 8.42 13.75
CA ASP A 171 -10.24 8.84 13.38
C ASP A 171 -9.97 8.59 11.90
N THR A 172 -9.17 9.44 11.28
CA THR A 172 -8.79 9.33 9.86
C THR A 172 -7.29 9.52 9.67
N ASN A 173 -6.50 9.18 10.67
CA ASN A 173 -5.06 9.32 10.57
C ASN A 173 -4.47 8.40 9.51
N THR A 174 -3.59 9.00 8.74
CA THR A 174 -2.80 8.32 7.71
C THR A 174 -1.32 8.62 7.89
N LEU A 175 -1.00 9.57 8.78
CA LEU A 175 0.35 10.03 9.05
C LEU A 175 1.02 9.08 10.04
N ARG A 176 2.29 8.76 9.80
CA ARG A 176 3.14 8.11 10.79
C ARG A 176 3.43 9.06 11.92
N ARG A 177 3.38 8.55 13.14
CA ARG A 177 3.49 9.30 14.37
C ARG A 177 4.50 8.68 15.29
N SER A 178 5.03 9.49 16.20
CA SER A 178 5.97 9.05 17.22
C SER A 178 5.61 9.62 18.59
N ALA A 179 5.83 8.86 19.66
CA ALA A 179 5.78 9.37 21.02
C ALA A 179 6.89 8.75 21.87
N THR A 180 7.53 9.56 22.70
CA THR A 180 8.37 9.05 23.78
C THR A 180 7.50 8.54 24.90
N LEU A 181 7.61 7.25 25.22
CA LEU A 181 6.90 6.59 26.31
C LEU A 181 7.89 6.17 27.40
N THR A 182 7.47 6.28 28.67
CA THR A 182 8.26 5.82 29.81
C THR A 182 7.78 4.44 30.24
N ILE A 183 8.69 3.48 30.37
CA ILE A 183 8.39 2.11 30.80
C ILE A 183 7.86 2.16 32.24
N SER A 184 6.60 1.77 32.45
CA SER A 184 5.94 1.74 33.76
C SER A 184 6.03 0.38 34.44
N ALA A 185 6.09 -0.70 33.66
CA ALA A 185 6.39 -2.04 34.12
C ALA A 185 7.11 -2.83 33.01
N LEU A 186 7.87 -3.85 33.42
CA LEU A 186 8.69 -4.65 32.53
C LEU A 186 8.76 -6.09 33.07
N ASP A 187 8.56 -7.07 32.19
CA ASP A 187 8.89 -8.47 32.48
C ASP A 187 9.76 -9.07 31.36
N THR A 188 9.94 -10.39 31.38
CA THR A 188 10.76 -11.10 30.38
C THR A 188 10.20 -10.99 28.96
N ASN A 189 8.90 -10.82 28.78
CA ASN A 189 8.21 -10.89 27.50
C ASN A 189 7.45 -9.62 27.14
N LEU A 190 7.23 -8.70 28.08
CA LEU A 190 6.35 -7.55 27.91
C LEU A 190 7.00 -6.26 28.42
N ILE A 191 6.70 -5.16 27.73
CA ILE A 191 6.98 -3.78 28.13
C ILE A 191 5.64 -3.08 28.30
N ALA A 192 5.41 -2.43 29.43
CA ALA A 192 4.16 -1.71 29.69
C ALA A 192 4.40 -0.21 29.89
N TYR A 193 3.40 0.57 29.50
CA TYR A 193 3.41 2.04 29.53
C TYR A 193 2.11 2.58 30.15
N ASP A 194 2.19 3.75 30.77
CA ASP A 194 1.01 4.53 31.15
C ASP A 194 0.63 5.48 30.01
N LEU A 195 -0.58 5.35 29.47
CA LEU A 195 -1.03 6.08 28.28
C LEU A 195 -1.83 7.35 28.60
N ARG A 196 -2.05 7.68 29.88
CA ARG A 196 -2.93 8.79 30.30
C ARG A 196 -2.57 10.13 29.67
N GLU A 197 -1.28 10.37 29.43
CA GLU A 197 -0.79 11.60 28.83
C GLU A 197 -0.51 11.46 27.33
N ARG A 198 0.03 10.31 26.92
CA ARG A 198 0.39 9.99 25.54
C ARG A 198 0.58 8.50 25.37
N GLY A 199 0.26 7.94 24.20
CA GLY A 199 0.29 6.49 24.07
C GLY A 199 -0.11 5.92 22.73
N ILE A 200 0.33 4.68 22.50
CA ILE A 200 -0.11 3.82 21.41
C ILE A 200 -1.62 3.58 21.49
N CYS A 201 -2.26 3.34 20.35
CA CYS A 201 -3.68 3.07 20.24
C CYS A 201 -3.96 2.12 19.07
N GLU A 202 -5.25 1.83 18.84
CA GLU A 202 -5.69 0.99 17.71
C GLU A 202 -5.06 1.43 16.38
N GLY A 203 -4.46 0.47 15.67
CA GLY A 203 -3.71 0.68 14.43
C GLY A 203 -2.20 0.93 14.59
N ASP A 204 -1.72 1.24 15.80
CA ASP A 204 -0.28 1.24 16.11
C ASP A 204 0.24 -0.19 16.32
N SER A 205 -0.65 -1.16 16.57
CA SER A 205 -0.34 -2.58 16.70
C SER A 205 0.69 -3.07 15.68
N GLY A 206 1.72 -3.77 16.16
CA GLY A 206 2.85 -4.23 15.36
C GLY A 206 3.95 -3.20 15.11
N GLY A 207 3.72 -1.92 15.43
CA GLY A 207 4.72 -0.85 15.37
C GLY A 207 5.83 -1.04 16.41
N PRO A 208 7.00 -0.39 16.22
CA PRO A 208 8.15 -0.63 17.07
C PRO A 208 8.19 0.27 18.31
N ASP A 209 8.75 -0.26 19.40
CA ASP A 209 9.45 0.53 20.41
C ASP A 209 10.95 0.55 20.09
N LEU A 210 11.51 1.76 19.97
CA LEU A 210 12.91 1.99 19.65
C LEU A 210 13.68 2.51 20.86
N VAL A 211 14.93 2.04 20.97
CA VAL A 211 15.98 2.68 21.76
C VAL A 211 17.22 2.84 20.91
N THR A 212 17.98 3.91 21.15
CA THR A 212 19.25 4.15 20.45
C THR A 212 20.38 3.39 21.15
N VAL A 213 20.94 2.39 20.48
CA VAL A 213 22.10 1.61 20.94
C VAL A 213 23.30 1.97 20.08
N ASN A 214 24.36 2.51 20.68
CA ASN A 214 25.56 2.94 19.96
C ASN A 214 25.28 3.89 18.77
N GLY A 215 24.29 4.77 18.92
CA GLY A 215 23.89 5.73 17.88
C GLY A 215 22.98 5.16 16.79
N VAL A 216 22.51 3.91 16.92
CA VAL A 216 21.60 3.26 15.98
C VAL A 216 20.29 2.94 16.69
N ASP A 217 19.17 3.40 16.13
CA ASP A 217 17.87 3.00 16.62
C ASP A 217 17.67 1.50 16.43
N THR A 218 17.21 0.84 17.49
CA THR A 218 17.09 -0.61 17.56
C THR A 218 15.71 -0.96 18.08
N VAL A 219 15.03 -1.89 17.41
CA VAL A 219 13.71 -2.38 17.83
C VAL A 219 13.88 -3.26 19.07
N VAL A 220 13.27 -2.84 20.18
CA VAL A 220 13.26 -3.57 21.45
C VAL A 220 11.87 -4.02 21.88
N GLY A 221 10.82 -3.45 21.28
CA GLY A 221 9.44 -3.85 21.51
C GLY A 221 8.59 -3.80 20.25
N VAL A 222 7.47 -4.52 20.27
CA VAL A 222 6.44 -4.54 19.22
C VAL A 222 5.09 -4.27 19.87
N HIS A 223 4.40 -3.20 19.48
CA HIS A 223 3.09 -2.81 20.04
C HIS A 223 2.10 -3.96 19.91
N SER A 224 1.43 -4.33 21.01
CA SER A 224 0.56 -5.52 21.04
C SER A 224 -0.87 -5.17 21.41
N PHE A 225 -1.12 -4.70 22.64
CA PHE A 225 -2.48 -4.41 23.10
C PHE A 225 -2.54 -3.24 24.09
N ILE A 226 -3.76 -2.77 24.34
CA ILE A 226 -4.08 -1.76 25.34
C ILE A 226 -5.06 -2.33 26.38
N VAL A 227 -5.04 -1.76 27.58
CA VAL A 227 -5.95 -2.09 28.69
C VAL A 227 -6.60 -0.79 29.17
N ASN A 228 -7.93 -0.79 29.27
CA ASN A 228 -8.75 0.39 29.61
C ASN A 228 -8.64 1.52 28.57
N ASP A 229 -8.91 1.22 27.29
CA ASP A 229 -8.85 2.19 26.16
C ASP A 229 -7.44 2.81 25.96
N CYS A 230 -7.31 3.79 25.08
CA CYS A 230 -6.08 4.46 24.70
C CYS A 230 -5.63 5.56 25.70
N ASP A 231 -6.21 5.59 26.90
CA ASP A 231 -5.78 6.42 28.04
C ASP A 231 -5.45 5.59 29.30
N GLY A 232 -5.47 4.26 29.20
CA GLY A 232 -5.10 3.35 30.27
C GLY A 232 -3.64 2.89 30.20
N GLN A 233 -3.43 1.59 29.99
CA GLN A 233 -2.11 0.98 29.87
C GLN A 233 -1.88 0.45 28.46
N GLY A 234 -0.70 0.68 27.90
CA GLY A 234 -0.27 0.09 26.64
C GLY A 234 0.78 -0.97 26.90
N VAL A 235 0.77 -2.04 26.10
CA VAL A 235 1.70 -3.15 26.24
C VAL A 235 2.28 -3.53 24.88
N SER A 236 3.59 -3.70 24.86
CA SER A 236 4.35 -4.24 23.74
C SER A 236 4.96 -5.59 24.10
N GLY A 237 5.08 -6.48 23.12
CA GLY A 237 5.95 -7.65 23.21
C GLY A 237 7.41 -7.22 23.23
N ARG A 238 8.19 -7.67 24.22
CA ARG A 238 9.62 -7.40 24.35
C ARG A 238 10.42 -8.32 23.43
N VAL A 239 11.14 -7.74 22.47
CA VAL A 239 11.89 -8.48 21.43
C VAL A 239 12.91 -9.44 22.05
N SER A 240 13.66 -9.00 23.07
CA SER A 240 14.64 -9.86 23.75
C SER A 240 13.99 -11.06 24.47
N GLY A 241 12.68 -11.01 24.71
CA GLY A 241 11.90 -12.09 25.30
C GLY A 241 11.57 -13.21 24.32
N ASP A 242 11.82 -13.02 23.03
CA ASP A 242 11.48 -13.99 22.00
C ASP A 242 12.42 -14.00 20.78
N LEU A 243 13.73 -13.94 21.04
CA LEU A 243 14.74 -14.02 19.98
C LEU A 243 14.71 -15.34 19.22
N GLU A 244 14.24 -16.43 19.85
CA GLU A 244 14.14 -17.74 19.20
C GLU A 244 13.22 -17.69 17.97
N PHE A 245 12.01 -17.14 18.11
CA PHE A 245 11.10 -16.98 16.98
C PHE A 245 11.65 -16.00 15.94
N ILE A 246 12.15 -14.86 16.39
CA ILE A 246 12.61 -13.78 15.50
C ILE A 246 13.80 -14.25 14.66
N ASP A 247 14.80 -14.88 15.28
CA ASP A 247 15.96 -15.42 14.58
C ASP A 247 15.57 -16.54 13.62
N ALA A 248 14.65 -17.44 14.02
CA ALA A 248 14.13 -18.48 13.15
C ALA A 248 13.42 -17.92 11.92
N ALA A 249 12.58 -16.90 12.10
CA ALA A 249 11.87 -16.23 11.00
C ALA A 249 12.81 -15.48 10.06
N LEU A 250 13.88 -14.85 10.60
CA LEU A 250 14.91 -14.18 9.80
C LEU A 250 15.82 -15.17 9.03
N ALA A 251 15.97 -16.39 9.54
CA ALA A 251 16.77 -17.45 8.94
C ALA A 251 15.97 -18.36 7.99
N GLU A 252 14.66 -18.15 7.86
CA GLU A 252 13.81 -18.97 6.99
C GLU A 252 14.34 -18.96 5.54
N PRO A 253 14.45 -20.13 4.88
CA PRO A 253 14.91 -20.21 3.50
C PRO A 253 14.09 -19.35 2.56
N LEU A 254 14.74 -18.76 1.56
CA LEU A 254 14.04 -17.98 0.55
C LEU A 254 12.99 -18.83 -0.19
N PRO A 255 11.84 -18.24 -0.53
CA PRO A 255 10.81 -18.92 -1.30
C PRO A 255 11.34 -19.27 -2.71
N THR A 256 10.80 -20.35 -3.28
CA THR A 256 11.14 -20.76 -4.65
C THR A 256 10.78 -19.68 -5.65
N ARG A 257 11.70 -19.40 -6.59
CA ARG A 257 11.46 -18.49 -7.71
C ARG A 257 10.47 -19.11 -8.69
N ASP A 258 9.20 -18.73 -8.58
CA ASP A 258 8.16 -19.02 -9.55
C ASP A 258 7.54 -17.72 -10.11
N CYS A 259 6.51 -17.86 -10.96
CA CYS A 259 5.82 -16.71 -11.54
C CYS A 259 5.08 -15.87 -10.49
N ASP A 260 4.52 -16.47 -9.42
CA ASP A 260 3.81 -15.72 -8.36
C ASP A 260 4.79 -14.83 -7.59
N LEU A 261 5.91 -15.41 -7.14
CA LEU A 261 6.96 -14.65 -6.46
C LEU A 261 7.53 -13.55 -7.36
N CYS A 262 7.82 -13.86 -8.63
CA CYS A 262 8.32 -12.86 -9.57
C CYS A 262 7.31 -11.71 -9.72
N THR A 263 6.03 -12.03 -9.94
CA THR A 263 4.96 -11.04 -10.10
C THR A 263 4.83 -10.15 -8.86
N LYS A 264 4.91 -10.72 -7.66
CA LYS A 264 4.90 -9.95 -6.40
C LYS A 264 6.09 -9.01 -6.29
N ILE A 265 7.29 -9.49 -6.65
CA ILE A 265 8.51 -8.66 -6.61
C ILE A 265 8.36 -7.49 -7.59
N VAL A 266 8.06 -7.74 -8.86
CA VAL A 266 8.12 -6.70 -9.91
C VAL A 266 7.01 -5.67 -9.79
N ASN A 267 5.89 -6.02 -9.13
CA ASN A 267 4.80 -5.11 -8.79
C ASN A 267 4.96 -4.41 -7.43
N SER A 268 6.11 -4.55 -6.76
CA SER A 268 6.40 -3.96 -5.46
C SER A 268 7.57 -2.97 -5.49
N GLY A 269 7.70 -2.17 -4.44
CA GLY A 269 8.82 -1.28 -4.20
C GLY A 269 9.04 -0.30 -5.35
N ASN A 270 10.30 -0.22 -5.80
CA ASN A 270 10.73 0.57 -6.94
C ASN A 270 10.94 -0.28 -8.21
N GLN A 271 10.34 -1.47 -8.27
CA GLN A 271 10.49 -2.37 -9.42
C GLN A 271 9.72 -1.87 -10.64
N GLU A 272 10.11 -2.33 -11.83
CA GLU A 272 9.63 -1.80 -13.12
C GLU A 272 8.10 -1.76 -13.23
N CYS A 273 7.39 -2.85 -12.89
CA CYS A 273 5.92 -2.89 -12.99
C CYS A 273 5.24 -2.04 -11.92
N ALA A 274 5.84 -1.91 -10.74
CA ALA A 274 5.37 -1.00 -9.69
C ALA A 274 5.46 0.48 -10.15
N LEU A 275 6.55 0.85 -10.84
CA LEU A 275 6.74 2.18 -11.39
C LEU A 275 5.76 2.49 -12.52
N ILE A 276 5.52 1.54 -13.43
CA ILE A 276 4.49 1.68 -14.49
C ILE A 276 3.10 1.88 -13.85
N THR A 277 2.79 1.09 -12.83
CA THR A 277 1.52 1.23 -12.10
C THR A 277 1.39 2.59 -11.42
N THR A 278 2.45 3.07 -10.76
CA THR A 278 2.46 4.40 -10.12
C THR A 278 2.32 5.53 -11.14
N ALA A 279 3.01 5.44 -12.29
CA ALA A 279 2.83 6.39 -13.39
C ALA A 279 1.38 6.40 -13.92
N CYS A 280 0.75 5.23 -14.01
CA CYS A 280 -0.67 5.13 -14.36
C CYS A 280 -1.55 5.82 -13.31
N LEU A 281 -1.37 5.50 -12.02
CA LEU A 281 -2.21 6.05 -10.93
C LEU A 281 -2.02 7.55 -10.69
N THR A 282 -0.91 8.13 -11.13
CA THR A 282 -0.69 9.59 -11.09
C THR A 282 -1.27 10.31 -12.32
N ASN A 283 -1.56 9.59 -13.40
CA ASN A 283 -2.30 10.12 -14.55
C ASN A 283 -3.81 10.20 -14.23
N PRO A 284 -4.47 11.37 -14.42
CA PRO A 284 -5.89 11.54 -14.07
C PRO A 284 -6.85 10.58 -14.77
N ASP A 285 -6.60 10.22 -16.03
CA ASP A 285 -7.46 9.30 -16.79
C ASP A 285 -7.31 7.87 -16.26
N CYS A 286 -6.08 7.42 -16.04
CA CYS A 286 -5.88 6.09 -15.46
C CYS A 286 -6.36 5.99 -14.00
N ALA A 287 -6.10 7.00 -13.17
CA ALA A 287 -6.72 7.10 -11.85
C ALA A 287 -8.26 7.09 -11.93
N GLY A 288 -8.81 7.81 -12.90
CA GLY A 288 -10.23 7.81 -13.24
C GLY A 288 -10.76 6.41 -13.56
N PHE A 289 -10.01 5.62 -14.34
CA PHE A 289 -10.35 4.22 -14.64
C PHE A 289 -10.40 3.36 -13.38
N TYR A 290 -9.41 3.43 -12.48
CA TYR A 290 -9.40 2.62 -11.25
C TYR A 290 -10.47 3.03 -10.22
N THR A 291 -10.91 4.29 -10.23
CA THR A 291 -12.03 4.75 -9.38
C THR A 291 -13.40 4.44 -10.00
N CYS A 292 -13.43 3.92 -11.22
CA CYS A 292 -14.67 3.64 -11.93
C CYS A 292 -15.31 2.34 -11.41
N PRO A 293 -16.61 2.35 -11.05
CA PRO A 293 -17.25 1.20 -10.43
C PRO A 293 -17.14 -0.07 -11.29
N ASN A 294 -16.66 -1.17 -10.69
CA ASN A 294 -16.53 -2.49 -11.32
C ASN A 294 -15.60 -2.56 -12.54
N ALA A 295 -14.80 -1.52 -12.82
CA ALA A 295 -13.90 -1.48 -13.97
C ALA A 295 -12.91 -2.65 -13.99
N THR A 296 -12.57 -3.18 -12.83
CA THR A 296 -11.60 -4.27 -12.65
C THR A 296 -12.25 -5.64 -12.50
N THR A 297 -13.59 -5.70 -12.41
CA THR A 297 -14.32 -6.94 -12.09
C THR A 297 -15.36 -7.33 -13.16
N SER A 298 -15.66 -6.44 -14.12
CA SER A 298 -16.58 -6.71 -15.21
C SER A 298 -16.05 -6.17 -16.54
N PRO A 299 -15.91 -7.00 -17.59
CA PRO A 299 -15.46 -6.53 -18.90
C PRO A 299 -16.33 -5.39 -19.48
N GLY A 300 -17.65 -5.44 -19.26
CA GLY A 300 -18.57 -4.40 -19.71
C GLY A 300 -18.37 -3.08 -18.97
N ALA A 301 -18.11 -3.15 -17.65
CA ALA A 301 -17.79 -1.97 -16.86
C ALA A 301 -16.41 -1.40 -17.26
N ALA A 302 -15.39 -2.25 -17.44
CA ALA A 302 -14.08 -1.84 -17.93
C ALA A 302 -14.20 -1.02 -19.24
N GLN A 303 -14.99 -1.53 -20.20
CA GLN A 303 -15.20 -0.84 -21.47
C GLN A 303 -15.92 0.51 -21.29
N ALA A 304 -16.96 0.58 -20.47
CA ALA A 304 -17.65 1.83 -20.17
C ALA A 304 -16.71 2.85 -19.49
N CYS A 305 -15.80 2.39 -18.63
CA CYS A 305 -14.80 3.23 -17.99
C CYS A 305 -13.73 3.72 -18.97
N LEU A 306 -13.26 2.88 -19.88
CA LEU A 306 -12.35 3.30 -20.95
C LEU A 306 -12.99 4.28 -21.92
N GLN A 307 -14.30 4.22 -22.16
CA GLN A 307 -15.00 5.25 -22.94
C GLN A 307 -14.96 6.62 -22.24
N LYS A 308 -15.01 6.63 -20.91
CA LYS A 308 -14.91 7.86 -20.10
C LYS A 308 -13.48 8.37 -19.97
N PHE A 309 -12.51 7.45 -19.92
CA PHE A 309 -11.09 7.72 -19.73
C PHE A 309 -10.26 7.06 -20.83
N PRO A 310 -10.38 7.52 -22.09
CA PRO A 310 -9.76 6.84 -23.24
C PRO A 310 -8.24 6.79 -23.14
N GLN A 311 -7.60 7.80 -22.52
CA GLN A 311 -6.15 7.81 -22.36
C GLN A 311 -5.64 6.81 -21.30
N ALA A 312 -6.53 6.20 -20.51
CA ALA A 312 -6.16 5.17 -19.55
C ALA A 312 -5.81 3.83 -20.21
N GLN A 313 -6.29 3.56 -21.43
CA GLN A 313 -6.25 2.22 -22.02
C GLN A 313 -4.83 1.64 -22.10
N GLY A 314 -3.88 2.37 -22.70
CA GLY A 314 -2.50 1.93 -22.80
C GLY A 314 -1.83 1.74 -21.44
N PRO A 315 -1.79 2.79 -20.58
CA PRO A 315 -1.21 2.70 -19.24
C PRO A 315 -1.76 1.53 -18.39
N VAL A 316 -3.08 1.30 -18.41
CA VAL A 316 -3.72 0.20 -17.63
C VAL A 316 -3.33 -1.17 -18.20
N ILE A 317 -3.31 -1.33 -19.53
CA ILE A 317 -2.85 -2.57 -20.17
C ILE A 317 -1.38 -2.82 -19.85
N ALA A 318 -0.53 -1.79 -19.96
CA ALA A 318 0.89 -1.92 -19.66
C ALA A 318 1.14 -2.29 -18.20
N ALA A 319 0.44 -1.67 -17.24
CA ALA A 319 0.55 -2.03 -15.82
C ALA A 319 0.13 -3.49 -15.57
N SER A 320 -1.01 -3.93 -16.15
CA SER A 320 -1.51 -5.29 -15.95
C SER A 320 -0.66 -6.38 -16.63
N GLN A 321 -0.07 -6.08 -17.79
CA GLN A 321 0.72 -7.04 -18.57
C GLN A 321 2.21 -7.01 -18.29
N CYS A 322 2.71 -6.03 -17.52
CA CYS A 322 4.13 -5.84 -17.28
C CYS A 322 4.86 -7.12 -16.78
N PRO A 323 4.32 -7.91 -15.84
CA PRO A 323 4.97 -9.16 -15.44
C PRO A 323 5.19 -10.10 -16.62
N CYS A 324 4.23 -10.18 -17.55
CA CYS A 324 4.25 -11.12 -18.67
C CYS A 324 5.16 -10.71 -19.83
N ASN A 325 5.32 -9.41 -20.09
CA ASN A 325 6.03 -8.92 -21.27
C ASN A 325 7.31 -8.11 -20.96
N ARG A 326 7.61 -7.89 -19.68
CA ARG A 326 8.84 -7.22 -19.24
C ARG A 326 9.58 -8.11 -18.24
N SER A 327 9.26 -7.98 -16.96
CA SER A 327 10.17 -8.36 -15.88
C SER A 327 10.10 -9.83 -15.44
N CYS A 328 9.04 -10.56 -15.79
CA CYS A 328 8.85 -11.99 -15.44
C CYS A 328 8.56 -12.88 -16.66
N ALA A 329 8.83 -12.41 -17.88
CA ALA A 329 8.43 -13.09 -19.10
C ALA A 329 8.97 -14.53 -19.20
N ASP A 330 10.20 -14.77 -18.72
CA ASP A 330 10.87 -16.07 -18.73
C ASP A 330 10.21 -17.10 -17.80
N VAL A 331 9.83 -16.69 -16.58
CA VAL A 331 9.22 -17.56 -15.57
C VAL A 331 7.70 -17.67 -15.70
N CYS A 332 7.06 -16.67 -16.33
CA CYS A 332 5.61 -16.61 -16.44
C CYS A 332 5.04 -17.05 -17.80
N ALA A 333 5.89 -17.28 -18.82
CA ALA A 333 5.45 -17.59 -20.20
C ALA A 333 4.42 -18.73 -20.32
N SER A 334 4.51 -19.75 -19.47
CA SER A 334 3.61 -20.91 -19.50
C SER A 334 2.31 -20.71 -18.71
N THR A 335 2.22 -19.65 -17.90
CA THR A 335 1.05 -19.41 -17.04
C THR A 335 -0.13 -18.93 -17.88
N PRO A 336 -1.36 -19.37 -17.57
CA PRO A 336 -2.57 -18.91 -18.28
C PRO A 336 -2.72 -17.38 -18.31
N ALA A 337 -2.27 -16.69 -17.25
CA ALA A 337 -2.35 -15.22 -17.15
C ALA A 337 -1.49 -14.49 -18.20
N CYS A 338 -0.41 -15.12 -18.66
CA CYS A 338 0.48 -14.53 -19.68
C CYS A 338 0.26 -15.11 -21.09
N GLN A 339 -0.64 -16.08 -21.24
CA GLN A 339 -0.95 -16.64 -22.56
C GLN A 339 -1.62 -15.58 -23.44
N GLY A 340 -1.02 -15.30 -24.59
CA GLY A 340 -1.51 -14.31 -25.54
C GLY A 340 -1.16 -12.86 -25.20
N VAL A 341 -0.42 -12.61 -24.12
CA VAL A 341 0.14 -11.27 -23.87
C VAL A 341 1.21 -10.98 -24.94
N PRO A 342 1.09 -9.88 -25.70
CA PRO A 342 2.08 -9.53 -26.71
C PRO A 342 3.44 -9.29 -26.06
N LYS A 343 4.48 -9.89 -26.62
CA LYS A 343 5.86 -9.80 -26.10
C LYS A 343 6.32 -8.35 -25.92
N CYS A 344 5.85 -7.45 -26.78
CA CYS A 344 6.25 -6.05 -26.78
C CYS A 344 5.11 -5.10 -26.42
N GLY A 345 4.15 -5.54 -25.58
CA GLY A 345 3.07 -4.72 -25.04
C GLY A 345 1.93 -4.41 -26.02
N PHE A 346 2.17 -4.52 -27.32
CA PHE A 346 1.16 -4.34 -28.36
C PHE A 346 1.34 -5.35 -29.49
N ALA A 347 0.24 -5.97 -29.94
CA ALA A 347 0.29 -6.95 -31.03
C ALA A 347 0.24 -6.25 -32.39
N VAL A 348 1.33 -6.34 -33.14
CA VAL A 348 1.38 -5.93 -34.55
C VAL A 348 1.29 -7.19 -35.42
N GLN A 349 0.48 -7.14 -36.48
CA GLN A 349 0.19 -8.32 -37.32
C GLN A 349 1.25 -8.55 -38.41
N GLY A 350 1.39 -9.81 -38.83
CA GLY A 350 2.19 -10.19 -40.01
C GLY A 350 3.70 -9.94 -39.86
N ALA A 351 4.38 -9.77 -41.00
CA ALA A 351 5.84 -9.61 -41.06
C ALA A 351 6.34 -8.37 -40.31
N CYS A 352 5.54 -7.30 -40.28
CA CYS A 352 5.83 -6.11 -39.50
C CYS A 352 5.90 -6.45 -38.00
N GLY A 353 4.95 -7.24 -37.49
CA GLY A 353 4.92 -7.70 -36.11
C GLY A 353 6.18 -8.45 -35.70
N THR A 354 6.53 -9.48 -36.46
CA THR A 354 7.77 -10.25 -36.23
C THR A 354 9.01 -9.35 -36.22
N CYS A 355 9.07 -8.36 -37.13
CA CYS A 355 10.19 -7.43 -37.14
C CYS A 355 10.19 -6.50 -35.93
N THR A 356 9.05 -5.91 -35.57
CA THR A 356 8.96 -5.00 -34.41
C THR A 356 9.29 -5.72 -33.11
N GLU A 357 8.89 -6.99 -32.96
CA GLU A 357 9.25 -7.79 -31.78
C GLU A 357 10.74 -8.12 -31.70
N GLY A 358 11.44 -8.16 -32.84
CA GLY A 358 12.88 -8.43 -32.92
C GLY A 358 13.75 -7.18 -32.81
N GLY A 359 13.34 -6.07 -33.43
CA GLY A 359 14.19 -4.88 -33.62
C GLY A 359 13.71 -3.61 -32.92
N CYS A 360 12.44 -3.54 -32.50
CA CYS A 360 11.82 -2.32 -31.93
C CYS A 360 10.99 -2.59 -30.67
N CYS A 361 11.25 -3.70 -29.98
CA CYS A 361 10.40 -4.17 -28.89
C CYS A 361 10.32 -3.16 -27.74
N GLN A 362 11.45 -2.55 -27.36
CA GLN A 362 11.49 -1.56 -26.28
C GLN A 362 10.67 -0.32 -26.62
N GLN A 363 10.83 0.23 -27.83
CA GLN A 363 10.06 1.40 -28.26
C GLN A 363 8.57 1.10 -28.34
N LEU A 364 8.19 -0.13 -28.71
CA LEU A 364 6.79 -0.55 -28.74
C LEU A 364 6.23 -0.72 -27.33
N LEU A 365 7.01 -1.31 -26.42
CA LEU A 365 6.68 -1.43 -25.00
C LEU A 365 6.46 -0.05 -24.36
N ASP A 366 7.36 0.91 -24.60
CA ASP A 366 7.27 2.26 -24.02
C ASP A 366 6.11 3.06 -24.64
N CYS A 367 5.91 2.94 -25.95
CA CYS A 367 4.75 3.53 -26.61
C CYS A 367 3.43 2.95 -26.11
N SER A 368 3.36 1.63 -25.90
CA SER A 368 2.13 0.97 -25.43
C SER A 368 1.76 1.37 -24.00
N ALA A 369 2.74 1.76 -23.18
CA ALA A 369 2.54 2.23 -21.81
C ALA A 369 2.18 3.71 -21.71
N ASP A 370 2.42 4.50 -22.76
CA ASP A 370 2.09 5.92 -22.79
C ASP A 370 0.68 6.19 -23.31
N ALA A 371 -0.04 7.05 -22.60
CA ALA A 371 -1.41 7.46 -22.90
C ALA A 371 -1.58 7.94 -24.35
N ASN A 372 -0.72 8.86 -24.82
CA ASN A 372 -0.86 9.47 -26.14
C ASN A 372 -0.34 8.54 -27.23
N CYS A 373 0.80 7.90 -27.00
CA CYS A 373 1.40 6.99 -27.97
C CYS A 373 0.51 5.77 -28.21
N TYR A 374 -0.11 5.21 -27.17
CA TYR A 374 -1.07 4.11 -27.33
C TYR A 374 -2.28 4.50 -28.19
N GLN A 375 -2.79 5.73 -28.06
CA GLN A 375 -3.88 6.21 -28.93
C GLN A 375 -3.45 6.24 -30.40
N CYS A 376 -2.19 6.54 -30.69
CA CYS A 376 -1.62 6.47 -32.03
C CYS A 376 -1.51 5.03 -32.55
N LEU A 377 -1.14 4.07 -31.69
CA LEU A 377 -1.12 2.66 -32.05
C LEU A 377 -2.52 2.17 -32.47
N VAL A 378 -3.56 2.61 -31.74
CA VAL A 378 -4.95 2.18 -31.97
C VAL A 378 -5.62 2.91 -33.13
N LYS A 379 -5.47 4.24 -33.23
CA LYS A 379 -6.18 5.08 -34.21
C LYS A 379 -5.35 5.38 -35.47
N GLY A 380 -4.08 4.99 -35.48
CA GLY A 380 -3.12 5.36 -36.51
C GLY A 380 -2.73 6.84 -36.47
N ASN A 381 -1.96 7.27 -37.49
CA ASN A 381 -1.44 8.64 -37.63
C ASN A 381 -2.50 9.73 -37.85
N GLY A 382 -3.79 9.37 -37.88
CA GLY A 382 -4.89 10.31 -38.05
C GLY A 382 -5.21 11.13 -36.80
N ASP A 383 -4.69 10.73 -35.62
CA ASP A 383 -4.85 11.49 -34.38
C ASP A 383 -3.77 12.59 -34.28
N SER A 384 -4.19 13.84 -34.11
CA SER A 384 -3.26 14.98 -34.03
C SER A 384 -2.26 14.88 -32.88
N SER A 385 -2.56 14.11 -31.83
CA SER A 385 -1.65 13.88 -30.70
C SER A 385 -0.39 13.09 -31.09
N CYS A 386 -0.44 12.36 -32.22
CA CYS A 386 0.68 11.53 -32.70
C CYS A 386 1.87 12.34 -33.19
N ALA A 387 1.63 13.56 -33.68
CA ALA A 387 2.68 14.48 -34.07
C ALA A 387 3.48 14.97 -32.85
N SER A 388 2.84 15.11 -31.68
CA SER A 388 3.45 15.61 -30.44
C SER A 388 4.01 14.51 -29.51
N SER A 389 3.67 13.24 -29.73
CA SER A 389 4.16 12.15 -28.87
C SER A 389 5.60 11.79 -29.21
N GLN A 390 6.53 12.10 -28.31
CA GLN A 390 7.96 11.76 -28.47
C GLN A 390 8.18 10.24 -28.56
N LEU A 391 7.45 9.45 -27.76
CA LEU A 391 7.53 7.99 -27.81
C LEU A 391 7.03 7.43 -29.14
N HIS A 392 6.00 8.05 -29.72
CA HIS A 392 5.50 7.65 -31.04
C HIS A 392 6.51 7.95 -32.14
N GLN A 393 7.18 9.11 -32.06
CA GLN A 393 8.27 9.47 -32.98
C GLN A 393 9.45 8.50 -32.85
N GLN A 394 9.83 8.11 -31.63
CA GLN A 394 10.89 7.14 -31.39
C GLN A 394 10.56 5.76 -31.96
N LEU A 395 9.34 5.28 -31.76
CA LEU A 395 8.88 4.02 -32.34
C LEU A 395 8.86 4.07 -33.87
N THR A 396 8.34 5.17 -34.44
CA THR A 396 8.34 5.39 -35.90
C THR A 396 9.76 5.41 -36.45
N ALA A 397 10.69 6.09 -35.79
CA ALA A 397 12.11 6.12 -36.18
C ALA A 397 12.73 4.72 -36.13
N CYS A 398 12.45 3.93 -35.09
CA CYS A 398 12.92 2.55 -35.00
C CYS A 398 12.39 1.72 -36.17
N ILE A 399 11.08 1.73 -36.41
CA ILE A 399 10.44 0.98 -37.49
C ILE A 399 11.03 1.38 -38.86
N ASN A 400 11.19 2.67 -39.12
CA ASN A 400 11.77 3.14 -40.37
C ASN A 400 13.23 2.71 -40.57
N SER A 401 13.96 2.46 -39.48
CA SER A 401 15.36 2.01 -39.56
C SER A 401 15.51 0.49 -39.63
N GLN A 402 14.70 -0.27 -38.88
CA GLN A 402 14.86 -1.71 -38.70
C GLN A 402 13.84 -2.55 -39.47
N CYS A 403 12.65 -2.00 -39.70
CA CYS A 403 11.47 -2.75 -40.16
C CYS A 403 10.78 -2.14 -41.37
N GLN A 404 11.44 -1.21 -42.08
CA GLN A 404 10.84 -0.43 -43.16
C GLN A 404 10.20 -1.33 -44.24
N GLN A 405 10.89 -2.40 -44.64
CA GLN A 405 10.42 -3.29 -45.70
C GLN A 405 9.18 -4.09 -45.26
N GLN A 406 9.22 -4.61 -44.03
CA GLN A 406 8.17 -5.45 -43.46
C GLN A 406 6.93 -4.62 -43.07
N CYS A 407 7.12 -3.33 -42.76
CA CYS A 407 6.08 -2.42 -42.31
C CYS A 407 5.61 -1.42 -43.39
N ALA A 408 6.10 -1.50 -44.63
CA ALA A 408 5.78 -0.55 -45.70
C ALA A 408 4.26 -0.40 -45.96
N THR A 409 3.47 -1.46 -45.77
CA THR A 409 2.01 -1.46 -45.89
C THR A 409 1.28 -1.19 -44.57
N ALA A 410 1.89 -1.53 -43.44
CA ALA A 410 1.35 -1.31 -42.10
C ALA A 410 1.45 0.17 -41.67
N ALA A 411 2.51 0.87 -42.08
CA ALA A 411 2.76 2.28 -41.78
C ALA A 411 1.69 3.24 -42.33
N GLN A 412 0.83 2.80 -43.25
CA GLN A 412 -0.13 3.65 -43.95
C GLN A 412 -1.58 3.56 -43.43
N ASN A 413 -2.02 2.47 -42.77
CA ASN A 413 -3.47 2.20 -42.63
C ASN A 413 -3.96 1.61 -41.28
N ASN A 414 -3.44 2.08 -40.14
CA ASN A 414 -3.77 1.64 -38.76
C ASN A 414 -3.06 0.35 -38.33
N TRP A 415 -2.25 0.44 -37.27
CA TRP A 415 -1.55 -0.70 -36.66
C TRP A 415 -2.50 -1.61 -35.86
N ALA A 416 -3.75 -1.16 -35.65
CA ALA A 416 -4.78 -1.80 -34.85
C ALA A 416 -5.58 -2.93 -35.54
N GLN A 417 -5.08 -3.54 -36.62
CA GLN A 417 -5.80 -4.66 -37.25
C GLN A 417 -5.71 -5.98 -36.45
N GLY A 418 -5.01 -6.00 -35.31
CA GLY A 418 -4.99 -7.11 -34.38
C GLY A 418 -6.03 -6.95 -33.27
N SER A 419 -6.66 -8.06 -32.89
CA SER A 419 -7.56 -8.23 -31.73
C SER A 419 -6.94 -7.91 -30.36
N GLY A 420 -5.82 -7.17 -30.29
CA GLY A 420 -5.15 -6.80 -29.03
C GLY A 420 -5.95 -5.84 -28.14
N ALA A 421 -7.07 -5.31 -28.63
CA ALA A 421 -8.04 -4.55 -27.82
C ALA A 421 -8.98 -5.44 -26.99
N THR A 422 -9.01 -6.77 -27.20
CA THR A 422 -9.66 -7.71 -26.28
C THR A 422 -8.61 -8.26 -25.31
N ALA A 423 -8.69 -8.16 -23.99
CA ALA A 423 -9.72 -7.66 -23.10
C ALA A 423 -9.06 -7.37 -21.74
N LEU A 424 -9.45 -6.29 -21.05
CA LEU A 424 -9.26 -6.13 -19.61
C LEU A 424 -10.14 -7.13 -18.81
N GLY A 425 -10.17 -8.40 -19.21
CA GLY A 425 -11.12 -9.39 -18.69
C GLY A 425 -11.22 -10.68 -19.50
N GLY A 426 -10.14 -11.16 -20.09
CA GLY A 426 -10.10 -12.51 -20.69
C GLY A 426 -10.12 -13.59 -19.61
N THR A 427 -11.26 -13.82 -18.95
CA THR A 427 -11.46 -15.01 -18.13
C THR A 427 -11.53 -16.23 -19.05
N THR A 428 -10.46 -16.99 -19.16
CA THR A 428 -10.56 -18.38 -19.63
C THR A 428 -11.36 -19.16 -18.60
N SER A 429 -12.60 -19.51 -18.93
CA SER A 429 -13.45 -20.38 -18.12
C SER A 429 -12.83 -21.79 -18.06
N TYR A 430 -12.21 -22.15 -16.93
CA TYR A 430 -11.72 -23.51 -16.68
C TYR A 430 -12.64 -24.21 -15.67
N GLN A 431 -13.26 -25.32 -16.06
CA GLN A 431 -13.98 -26.20 -15.15
C GLN A 431 -12.99 -27.02 -14.32
N GLY A 432 -12.96 -26.79 -13.01
CA GLY A 432 -12.06 -27.50 -12.09
C GLY A 432 -12.61 -28.85 -11.64
N GLY A 433 -11.82 -29.91 -11.81
CA GLY A 433 -11.95 -31.17 -11.10
C GLY A 433 -11.37 -31.05 -9.68
N THR A 434 -12.07 -31.62 -8.71
CA THR A 434 -11.76 -31.54 -7.28
C THR A 434 -10.72 -32.59 -6.85
N SER A 435 -9.69 -32.17 -6.12
CA SER A 435 -8.89 -33.06 -5.26
C SER A 435 -8.46 -32.35 -3.97
N ASN A 436 -8.48 -33.13 -2.88
CA ASN A 436 -8.50 -32.72 -1.47
C ASN A 436 -7.13 -32.31 -0.84
N CYS A 437 -7.23 -31.39 0.12
CA CYS A 437 -6.40 -31.12 1.32
C CYS A 437 -5.00 -30.49 1.19
N SER A 438 -4.86 -29.23 1.60
CA SER A 438 -4.16 -28.72 2.81
C SER A 438 -4.05 -27.18 2.73
N ALA A 439 -4.13 -26.48 3.86
CA ALA A 439 -4.24 -25.01 3.94
C ALA A 439 -3.01 -24.28 3.35
N ALA A 440 -3.05 -24.02 2.04
CA ALA A 440 -2.27 -23.00 1.34
C ALA A 440 -3.22 -22.42 0.28
N GLY A 441 -3.91 -21.35 0.63
CA GLY A 441 -4.86 -20.67 -0.24
C GLY A 441 -4.12 -19.91 -1.34
N GLY A 442 -3.68 -20.61 -2.38
CA GLY A 442 -3.24 -19.98 -3.62
C GLY A 442 -4.41 -19.24 -4.27
N ARG A 443 -4.49 -17.92 -4.05
CA ARG A 443 -5.40 -17.04 -4.79
C ARG A 443 -4.89 -16.84 -6.22
N ARG A 444 -5.82 -16.61 -7.15
CA ARG A 444 -5.54 -16.45 -8.58
C ARG A 444 -4.78 -15.15 -8.83
N VAL A 445 -3.91 -15.16 -9.84
CA VAL A 445 -3.17 -13.99 -10.35
C VAL A 445 -4.14 -12.89 -10.88
N ASP A 446 -5.40 -13.23 -11.15
CA ASP A 446 -6.47 -12.29 -11.52
C ASP A 446 -6.81 -11.27 -10.41
N ASP A 447 -6.35 -11.48 -9.16
CA ASP A 447 -6.60 -10.56 -8.04
C ASP A 447 -5.82 -9.24 -8.13
N TYR A 448 -4.80 -9.12 -8.98
CA TYR A 448 -3.99 -7.88 -9.06
C TYR A 448 -4.80 -6.65 -9.52
N ALA A 449 -5.65 -6.80 -10.53
CA ALA A 449 -6.50 -5.71 -11.01
C ALA A 449 -7.62 -5.39 -9.99
N ALA A 450 -8.20 -6.41 -9.37
CA ALA A 450 -9.17 -6.25 -8.29
C ALA A 450 -8.57 -5.58 -7.05
N TRP A 451 -7.29 -5.82 -6.78
CA TRP A 451 -6.54 -5.28 -5.64
C TRP A 451 -6.12 -3.82 -5.86
N LEU A 452 -5.62 -3.46 -7.06
CA LEU A 452 -5.37 -2.05 -7.42
C LEU A 452 -6.67 -1.23 -7.41
N GLY A 453 -7.75 -1.78 -7.94
CA GLY A 453 -9.09 -1.20 -7.84
C GLY A 453 -9.58 -1.11 -6.39
N GLY A 454 -9.28 -2.11 -5.56
CA GLY A 454 -9.63 -2.15 -4.14
C GLY A 454 -8.93 -1.08 -3.30
N LEU A 455 -7.64 -0.82 -3.54
CA LEU A 455 -6.88 0.21 -2.81
C LEU A 455 -7.23 1.62 -3.24
N VAL A 456 -7.41 1.85 -4.55
CA VAL A 456 -7.93 3.12 -5.06
C VAL A 456 -9.35 3.35 -4.55
N ALA A 457 -10.22 2.32 -4.55
CA ALA A 457 -11.55 2.36 -3.95
C ALA A 457 -11.52 2.56 -2.44
N LEU A 458 -10.53 2.03 -1.70
CA LEU A 458 -10.36 2.27 -0.27
C LEU A 458 -10.00 3.73 -0.02
N ALA A 459 -9.01 4.27 -0.73
CA ALA A 459 -8.64 5.69 -0.68
C ALA A 459 -9.82 6.59 -1.10
N THR A 460 -10.56 6.25 -2.16
CA THR A 460 -11.74 7.03 -2.58
C THR A 460 -12.93 6.84 -1.65
N ALA A 461 -13.14 5.69 -1.02
CA ALA A 461 -14.21 5.47 -0.05
C ALA A 461 -13.95 6.25 1.24
N LEU A 462 -12.69 6.32 1.67
CA LEU A 462 -12.24 7.18 2.76
C LEU A 462 -12.46 8.67 2.42
N VAL A 463 -12.16 9.10 1.19
CA VAL A 463 -12.39 10.47 0.71
C VAL A 463 -13.88 10.79 0.44
N ARG A 464 -14.72 9.84 -0.02
CA ARG A 464 -16.16 10.05 -0.24
C ARG A 464 -16.95 10.06 1.07
N ARG A 465 -16.56 9.25 2.06
CA ARG A 465 -17.05 9.40 3.45
C ARG A 465 -16.69 10.77 4.03
N ARG A 466 -15.54 11.35 3.65
CA ARG A 466 -15.11 12.71 4.02
C ARG A 466 -16.04 13.80 3.46
N ALA A 467 -16.38 13.74 2.17
CA ALA A 467 -17.22 14.76 1.52
C ALA A 467 -18.69 14.75 2.02
N SER A 468 -19.30 13.56 2.12
CA SER A 468 -20.71 13.41 2.53
C SER A 468 -20.98 13.78 3.99
N LYS A 469 -19.95 13.76 4.85
CA LYS A 469 -20.07 14.15 6.28
C LYS A 469 -19.88 15.66 6.47
N LEU A 470 -19.02 16.31 5.67
CA LEU A 470 -18.89 17.77 5.64
C LEU A 470 -20.18 18.44 5.15
N GLU A 471 -20.83 17.90 4.11
CA GLU A 471 -22.10 18.44 3.60
C GLU A 471 -23.27 18.33 4.59
N ARG A 472 -23.24 17.34 5.51
CA ARG A 472 -24.23 17.26 6.61
C ARG A 472 -23.93 18.22 7.74
N SER A 473 -22.65 18.50 8.01
CA SER A 473 -22.25 19.47 9.03
C SER A 473 -22.54 20.91 8.62
N THR A 474 -22.55 21.22 7.33
CA THR A 474 -22.84 22.57 6.80
C THR A 474 -24.33 22.83 6.54
N ARG A 475 -25.21 21.83 6.71
CA ARG A 475 -26.68 21.97 6.57
C ARG A 475 -27.42 21.87 7.91
N GLY A 476 -26.69 21.89 9.02
CA GLY A 476 -27.24 21.93 10.36
C GLY A 476 -27.03 23.30 11.01
N GLU A 477 -27.63 24.33 10.41
CA GLU A 477 -28.05 25.58 11.07
C GLU A 477 -29.45 25.94 10.58
#